data_AF-A0A946CQ46-F1
#
_entry.id   AF-A0A946CQ46-F1
#
_cell.length_a   1.000
_cell.length_b   1.000
_cell.length_c   1.000
_cell.angle_alpha   90.00
_cell.angle_beta   90.00
_cell.angle_gamma   90.00
#
_symmetry.space_group_name_H-M   'P 1'
#
loop_
_entity.id
_entity.type
_entity.pdbx_description
1 polymer ?
#
loop_
_entity_poly.entity_id
_entity_poly.type
_entity_poly.pdbx_seq_one_letter_code
_entity_poly.pdbx_strand_id
1 'polypeptide(L)'
;MTDKPDLVIEPLGKKHNRAAFSCGTDELDTYLQRQASQDTKRRIARIFVIRSAADDQTILGYYTLSALSIDLSSLPSDLVKKLPKHPLPAALIG
;
A
#
# COMPACT_ATOMS: atom_id res chain seq x y z
N MET A 1 10.21 -30.28 -5.99
CA MET A 1 9.40 -29.77 -4.87
C MET A 1 9.73 -28.29 -4.74
N THR A 2 8.86 -27.42 -5.22
CA THR A 2 9.04 -25.98 -5.00
C THR A 2 8.68 -25.73 -3.55
N ASP A 3 9.70 -25.51 -2.72
CA ASP A 3 9.51 -25.10 -1.33
C ASP A 3 8.68 -23.82 -1.35
N LYS A 4 7.51 -23.83 -0.71
CA LYS A 4 6.66 -22.64 -0.68
C LYS A 4 7.34 -21.65 0.24
N PRO A 5 7.77 -20.47 -0.23
CA PRO A 5 8.42 -19.52 0.65
C PRO A 5 7.43 -19.13 1.74
N ASP A 6 7.84 -19.25 3.01
CA ASP A 6 7.10 -18.68 4.12
C ASP A 6 7.17 -17.16 3.99
N LEU A 7 6.07 -16.57 3.56
CA LEU A 7 5.93 -15.14 3.32
C LEU A 7 5.17 -14.48 4.48
N VAL A 8 5.65 -13.33 4.92
CA VAL A 8 5.03 -12.53 5.98
C VAL A 8 4.70 -11.15 5.43
N ILE A 9 3.46 -10.70 5.67
CA ILE A 9 2.99 -9.33 5.40
C ILE A 9 3.00 -8.55 6.72
N GLU A 10 3.69 -7.42 6.77
CA GLU A 10 3.74 -6.57 7.96
C GLU A 10 3.85 -5.08 7.60
N PRO A 11 3.49 -4.16 8.52
CA PRO A 11 3.69 -2.72 8.29
C PRO A 11 5.16 -2.38 8.04
N LEU A 12 5.42 -1.43 7.14
CA LEU A 12 6.77 -0.93 6.87
C LEU A 12 7.41 -0.37 8.15
N GLY A 13 8.59 -0.87 8.46
CA GLY A 13 9.36 -0.54 9.66
C GLY A 13 10.80 -0.14 9.35
N LYS A 14 11.53 0.29 10.39
CA LYS A 14 12.92 0.74 10.25
C LYS A 14 13.89 -0.37 9.86
N LYS A 15 13.56 -1.63 10.16
CA LYS A 15 14.38 -2.82 9.87
C LYS A 15 14.41 -3.19 8.38
N HIS A 16 13.42 -2.74 7.61
CA HIS A 16 13.32 -3.11 6.20
C HIS A 16 14.32 -2.32 5.35
N ASN A 17 15.09 -3.03 4.53
CA ASN A 17 16.07 -2.45 3.62
C ASN A 17 15.39 -1.90 2.35
N ARG A 18 14.78 -0.73 2.49
CA ARG A 18 14.10 -0.03 1.41
C ARG A 18 15.03 0.38 0.27
N ALA A 19 16.28 0.72 0.59
CA ALA A 19 17.26 1.21 -0.37
C ALA A 19 17.64 0.15 -1.42
N ALA A 20 17.53 -1.13 -1.08
CA ALA A 20 17.81 -2.25 -1.97
C ALA A 20 16.58 -2.76 -2.74
N PHE A 21 15.39 -2.21 -2.50
CA PHE A 21 14.17 -2.66 -3.19
C PHE A 21 14.18 -2.25 -4.66
N SER A 22 13.86 -3.21 -5.54
CA SER A 22 13.54 -2.94 -6.93
C SER A 22 12.49 -3.93 -7.47
N CYS A 23 11.44 -3.40 -8.09
CA CYS A 23 10.38 -4.17 -8.77
C CYS A 23 10.35 -3.95 -10.29
N GLY A 24 11.34 -3.22 -10.83
CA GLY A 24 11.44 -2.91 -12.26
C GLY A 24 10.55 -1.75 -12.71
N THR A 25 9.90 -1.04 -11.78
CA THR A 25 9.15 0.19 -12.05
C THR A 25 9.73 1.32 -11.21
N ASP A 26 10.51 2.19 -11.84
CA ASP A 26 11.32 3.23 -11.16
C ASP A 26 10.52 4.14 -10.22
N GLU A 27 9.26 4.46 -10.59
CA GLU A 27 8.37 5.28 -9.77
C GLU A 27 8.02 4.60 -8.44
N LEU A 28 7.73 3.29 -8.48
CA LEU A 28 7.40 2.48 -7.30
C LEU A 28 8.65 2.26 -6.43
N ASP A 29 9.79 1.98 -7.06
CA ASP A 29 11.07 1.82 -6.38
C ASP A 29 11.44 3.11 -5.63
N THR A 30 11.36 4.26 -6.31
CA THR A 30 11.66 5.58 -5.75
C THR A 30 10.70 5.94 -4.61
N TYR A 31 9.41 5.65 -4.77
CA TYR A 31 8.41 5.88 -3.74
C TYR A 31 8.76 5.16 -2.43
N LEU A 32 9.03 3.85 -2.50
CA LEU A 32 9.35 3.06 -1.31
C LEU A 32 10.67 3.50 -0.65
N GLN A 33 11.68 3.79 -1.48
CA GLN A 33 13.01 4.20 -1.03
C GLN A 33 12.99 5.56 -0.31
N ARG A 34 12.22 6.53 -0.80
CA ARG A 34 12.34 7.95 -0.39
C ARG A 34 11.12 8.51 0.32
N GLN A 35 9.91 8.08 -0.05
CA GLN A 35 8.66 8.75 0.35
C GLN A 35 7.85 7.95 1.39
N ALA A 36 7.75 6.62 1.26
CA ALA A 36 6.84 5.78 2.06
C ALA A 36 6.95 6.00 3.59
N SER A 37 8.17 6.16 4.12
CA SER A 37 8.34 6.41 5.56
C SER A 37 7.84 7.78 6.00
N GLN A 38 7.88 8.79 5.12
CA GLN A 38 7.33 10.10 5.40
C GLN A 38 5.80 10.05 5.41
N ASP A 39 5.20 9.32 4.47
CA ASP A 39 3.74 9.15 4.40
C ASP A 39 3.21 8.41 5.63
N THR A 40 3.90 7.34 6.05
CA THR A 40 3.60 6.65 7.31
C THR A 40 3.65 7.62 8.50
N LYS A 41 4.72 8.43 8.60
CA LYS A 41 4.91 9.39 9.70
C LYS A 41 3.84 10.49 9.71
N ARG A 42 3.46 10.98 8.54
CA ARG A 42 2.43 12.01 8.35
C ARG A 42 1.00 11.47 8.38
N ARG A 43 0.84 10.15 8.49
CA ARG A 43 -0.46 9.45 8.44
C ARG A 43 -1.22 9.70 7.12
N ILE A 44 -0.48 9.88 6.03
CA ILE A 44 -1.05 10.02 4.68
C ILE A 44 -1.48 8.64 4.15
N ALA A 45 -0.59 7.65 4.29
CA ALA A 45 -0.85 6.26 3.91
C ALA A 45 -0.21 5.30 4.93
N ARG A 46 -0.74 4.08 5.00
CA ARG A 46 -0.14 2.94 5.67
C ARG A 46 0.50 2.04 4.62
N ILE A 47 1.79 1.77 4.77
CA ILE A 47 2.54 0.92 3.83
C ILE A 47 2.76 -0.44 4.48
N PHE A 48 2.50 -1.50 3.72
CA PHE A 48 2.73 -2.89 4.11
C PHE A 48 3.73 -3.51 3.14
N VAL A 49 4.61 -4.35 3.68
CA VAL A 49 5.65 -5.05 2.90
C VAL A 49 5.48 -6.56 3.03
N ILE A 50 5.87 -7.27 1.98
CA ILE A 50 6.06 -8.72 1.97
C ILE A 50 7.54 -9.00 2.17
N ARG A 51 7.86 -9.97 3.03
CA ARG A 51 9.22 -10.47 3.25
C ARG A 51 9.22 -11.99 3.48
N SER A 52 10.39 -12.60 3.46
CA SER A 52 10.54 -14.00 3.89
C SER A 52 10.45 -14.12 5.42
N ALA A 53 10.03 -15.26 5.94
CA ALA A 53 10.16 -15.57 7.36
C ALA A 53 11.63 -15.72 7.80
N ALA A 54 12.52 -16.13 6.89
CA ALA A 54 13.94 -16.34 7.15
C ALA A 54 14.78 -15.06 7.09
N ASP A 55 14.29 -14.01 6.44
CA ASP A 55 14.95 -12.72 6.29
C ASP A 55 13.95 -11.60 6.55
N ASP A 56 14.15 -10.85 7.64
CA ASP A 56 13.24 -9.81 8.08
C ASP A 56 13.54 -8.41 7.52
N GLN A 57 14.59 -8.26 6.71
CA GLN A 57 15.03 -6.99 6.14
C GLN A 57 14.68 -6.86 4.66
N THR A 58 14.78 -7.96 3.89
CA THR A 58 14.55 -7.93 2.45
C THR A 58 13.06 -7.78 2.12
N ILE A 59 12.75 -6.78 1.30
CA ILE A 59 11.39 -6.52 0.83
C ILE A 59 11.20 -7.22 -0.52
N LEU A 60 10.22 -8.11 -0.59
CA LEU A 60 9.84 -8.84 -1.81
C LEU A 60 8.71 -8.17 -2.59
N GLY A 61 8.00 -7.25 -1.95
CA GLY A 61 6.90 -6.49 -2.53
C GLY A 61 6.27 -5.57 -1.48
N TYR A 62 5.45 -4.62 -1.90
CA TYR A 62 4.73 -3.75 -0.99
C TYR A 62 3.38 -3.32 -1.59
N TYR A 63 2.50 -2.83 -0.73
CA TYR A 63 1.32 -2.06 -1.13
C TYR A 63 1.04 -0.98 -0.08
N THR A 64 0.27 0.02 -0.47
CA THR A 64 -0.15 1.12 0.40
C THR A 64 -1.67 1.16 0.54
N LEU A 65 -2.14 1.65 1.68
CA LEU A 65 -3.54 1.95 1.95
C LEU A 65 -3.66 3.39 2.43
N SER A 66 -4.54 4.17 1.80
CA SER A 66 -4.92 5.50 2.29
C SER A 66 -6.43 5.65 2.35
N ALA A 67 -6.90 6.58 3.19
CA ALA A 67 -8.31 6.92 3.25
C ALA A 67 -8.71 7.65 1.96
N LEU A 68 -9.86 7.29 1.41
CA LEU A 68 -10.46 7.94 0.26
C LEU A 68 -11.94 8.22 0.57
N SER A 69 -12.45 9.34 0.07
CA SER A 69 -13.87 9.62 0.07
C SER A 69 -14.32 9.89 -1.35
N ILE A 70 -15.32 9.16 -1.81
CA ILE A 70 -15.83 9.25 -3.18
C ILE A 70 -17.03 10.19 -3.17
N ASP A 71 -16.95 11.26 -3.97
CA ASP A 71 -18.08 12.14 -4.21
C ASP A 71 -19.11 11.45 -5.10
N LEU A 72 -20.37 11.43 -4.64
CA LEU A 72 -21.50 10.87 -5.39
C LEU A 72 -21.73 11.58 -6.73
N SER A 73 -21.33 12.85 -6.86
CA SER A 73 -21.44 13.60 -8.12
C SER A 73 -20.58 13.01 -9.24
N SER A 74 -19.54 12.26 -8.89
CA SER A 74 -18.65 11.58 -9.84
C SER A 74 -19.18 10.22 -10.31
N LEU A 75 -20.29 9.73 -9.73
CA LEU A 75 -20.83 8.40 -10.00
C LEU A 75 -22.02 8.44 -11.00
N PRO A 76 -22.24 7.36 -11.76
CA PRO A 76 -23.43 7.21 -12.58
C PRO A 76 -24.72 7.36 -11.77
N SER A 77 -25.69 8.10 -12.30
CA SER A 77 -26.93 8.48 -11.60
C SER A 77 -27.77 7.28 -11.11
N ASP A 78 -27.73 6.16 -11.82
CA ASP A 78 -28.45 4.94 -11.43
C ASP A 78 -27.83 4.23 -10.21
N LEU A 79 -26.53 4.40 -9.98
CA LEU A 79 -25.87 3.93 -8.76
C LEU A 79 -26.19 4.86 -7.58
N VAL A 80 -26.11 6.18 -7.79
CA VAL A 80 -26.34 7.19 -6.74
C VAL A 80 -27.71 7.03 -6.07
N LYS A 81 -28.76 6.70 -6.84
CA LYS A 81 -30.13 6.50 -6.31
C LYS A 81 -30.22 5.42 -5.21
N LYS A 82 -29.28 4.47 -5.19
CA LYS A 82 -29.27 3.33 -4.25
C LYS A 82 -28.29 3.51 -3.08
N LEU A 83 -27.60 4.64 -3.01
CA LEU A 83 -26.52 4.88 -2.06
C LEU A 83 -26.92 5.91 -0.99
N PRO A 84 -26.24 5.89 0.18
CA PRO A 84 -26.41 6.93 1.19
C PRO A 84 -26.09 8.32 0.63
N LYS A 85 -26.77 9.36 1.12
CA LYS A 85 -26.63 10.75 0.64
C LYS A 85 -25.40 11.49 1.18
N HIS A 86 -24.32 10.77 1.50
CA HIS A 86 -23.05 11.34 1.95
C HIS A 86 -21.90 10.77 1.11
N PRO A 87 -20.74 11.44 1.06
CA PRO A 87 -19.56 10.89 0.40
C PRO A 87 -19.27 9.46 0.88
N LEU A 88 -18.92 8.57 -0.04
CA LEU A 88 -18.72 7.16 0.30
C LEU A 88 -17.31 6.98 0.87
N PRO A 89 -17.16 6.35 2.05
CA PRO A 89 -15.84 5.99 2.55
C PRO A 89 -15.26 4.86 1.70
N ALA A 90 -13.99 4.99 1.33
CA ALA A 90 -13.22 4.00 0.59
C ALA A 90 -11.78 3.93 1.12
N ALA A 91 -11.10 2.86 0.77
CA ALA A 91 -9.65 2.77 0.91
C ALA A 91 -9.05 2.78 -0.50
N LEU A 92 -8.11 3.68 -0.74
CA LEU A 92 -7.29 3.65 -1.95
C LEU A 92 -6.15 2.65 -1.72
N ILE A 93 -5.93 1.78 -2.70
CA ILE A 93 -4.81 0.85 -2.75
C ILE A 93 -3.88 1.30 -3.88
N GLY A 94 -2.58 1.40 -3.60
CA GLY A 94 -1.55 1.79 -4.57
C GLY A 94 -0.15 1.42 -4.11
#